data_AF-A0A942BNG5-F1
#
_entry.id   AF-A0A942BNG5-F1
#
_cell.length_a   1.000
_cell.length_b   1.000
_cell.length_c   1.000
_cell.angle_alpha   90.00
_cell.angle_beta   90.00
_cell.angle_gamma   90.00
#
_symmetry.space_group_name_H-M   'P 1'
#
loop_
_entity.id
_entity.type
_entity.pdbx_description
1 polymer ?
#
loop_
_entity_poly.entity_id
_entity_poly.type
_entity_poly.pdbx_seq_one_letter_code
_entity_poly.pdbx_strand_id
1 'polypeptide(L)'
;MSSNTHEHHHTGSPSEYVKILLALMFLMGLTIAVAYIPGPIGHWLHETRFGSIVSNALNLGIATVKATLVVMFFMGVKRASNLIKLWAIAGFIWFTTMFMMFADYGTRHFEEVQAFDTKDAGTAYQRTNDRERLKSYQIDEAPLKSRP
;
A
#
# COMPACT_ATOMS: atom_id res chain seq x y z
N MET A 1 49.85 35.39 -17.63
CA MET A 1 49.84 34.03 -17.05
C MET A 1 48.70 33.96 -16.07
N SER A 2 47.54 33.44 -16.50
CA SER A 2 46.36 33.28 -15.63
C SER A 2 46.53 31.99 -14.85
N SER A 3 46.69 32.08 -13.53
CA SER A 3 46.74 30.94 -12.63
C SER A 3 45.33 30.34 -12.52
N ASN A 4 45.14 29.15 -13.10
CA ASN A 4 43.95 28.33 -12.89
C ASN A 4 43.95 27.84 -11.42
N THR A 5 43.33 28.60 -10.54
CA THR A 5 42.98 28.16 -9.19
C THR A 5 41.84 27.15 -9.33
N HIS A 6 42.17 25.87 -9.19
CA HIS A 6 41.19 24.81 -9.09
C HIS A 6 40.28 25.07 -7.89
N GLU A 7 39.08 25.58 -8.14
CA GLU A 7 38.02 25.66 -7.14
C GLU A 7 37.68 24.25 -6.70
N HIS A 8 38.09 23.90 -5.49
CA HIS A 8 37.66 22.67 -4.85
C HIS A 8 36.17 22.81 -4.49
N HIS A 9 35.30 22.40 -5.40
CA HIS A 9 33.85 22.32 -5.19
C HIS A 9 33.57 21.17 -4.19
N HIS A 10 33.68 21.45 -2.88
CA HIS A 10 33.53 20.47 -1.80
C HIS A 10 32.07 20.05 -1.61
N THR A 11 31.57 19.14 -2.44
CA THR A 11 30.22 18.56 -2.31
C THR A 11 30.14 17.54 -1.18
N GLY A 12 30.27 18.00 0.08
CA GLY A 12 30.05 17.21 1.28
C GLY A 12 31.16 16.20 1.62
N SER A 13 31.62 16.21 2.87
CA SER A 13 32.63 15.25 3.32
C SER A 13 32.07 13.81 3.25
N PRO A 14 32.75 12.86 2.60
CA PRO A 14 32.34 11.44 2.54
C PRO A 14 32.11 10.82 3.93
N SER A 15 32.80 11.36 4.94
CA SER A 15 32.67 10.94 6.35
C SER A 15 31.24 11.09 6.88
N GLU A 16 30.49 12.10 6.43
CA GLU A 16 29.11 12.33 6.89
C GLU A 16 28.22 11.15 6.50
N TYR A 17 28.28 10.72 5.23
CA TYR A 17 27.48 9.59 4.72
C TYR A 17 27.83 8.27 5.42
N VAL A 18 29.10 8.02 5.72
CA VAL A 18 29.53 6.79 6.41
C VAL A 18 28.96 6.74 7.83
N LYS A 19 28.96 7.86 8.57
CA LYS A 19 28.36 7.93 9.91
C LYS A 19 26.86 7.60 9.86
N ILE A 20 26.16 8.12 8.86
CA ILE A 20 24.72 7.88 8.71
C ILE A 20 24.45 6.45 8.24
N LEU A 21 25.29 5.90 7.37
CA LEU A 21 25.22 4.50 6.96
C LEU A 21 25.34 3.57 8.18
N LEU A 22 26.30 3.83 9.07
CA LEU A 22 26.44 3.07 10.32
C LEU A 22 25.23 3.24 11.24
N ALA A 23 24.68 4.47 11.34
CA ALA A 23 23.43 4.70 12.07
C ALA A 23 22.25 3.90 11.47
N LEU A 24 22.13 3.85 10.15
CA LEU A 24 21.11 3.05 9.46
C LEU A 24 21.31 1.55 9.66
N MET A 25 22.55 1.06 9.64
CA MET A 25 22.88 -0.33 9.95
C MET A 25 22.52 -0.69 11.39
N PHE A 26 22.75 0.22 12.34
CA PHE A 26 22.32 0.08 13.72
C PHE A 26 20.78 0.03 13.82
N LEU A 27 20.07 0.93 13.14
CA LEU A 27 18.59 0.90 13.10
C LEU A 27 18.05 -0.39 12.47
N MET A 28 18.72 -0.95 11.46
CA MET A 28 18.38 -2.27 10.89
C MET A 28 18.54 -3.38 11.93
N GLY A 29 19.68 -3.41 12.62
CA GLY A 29 19.92 -4.33 13.73
C GLY A 29 18.85 -4.19 14.83
N LEU A 30 18.45 -2.97 15.14
CA LEU A 30 17.40 -2.70 16.12
C LEU A 30 16.03 -3.21 15.66
N THR A 31 15.63 -3.02 14.40
CA THR A 31 14.36 -3.57 13.88
C THR A 31 14.34 -5.10 13.93
N ILE A 32 15.46 -5.73 13.61
CA ILE A 32 15.63 -7.18 13.70
C ILE A 32 15.57 -7.60 15.17
N ALA A 33 16.28 -6.92 16.07
CA ALA A 33 16.24 -7.22 17.49
C ALA A 33 14.81 -7.12 18.04
N VAL A 34 14.05 -6.07 17.72
CA VAL A 34 12.64 -5.95 18.12
C VAL A 34 11.79 -7.11 17.57
N ALA A 35 12.08 -7.61 16.37
CA ALA A 35 11.38 -8.75 15.78
C ALA A 35 11.79 -10.11 16.39
N TYR A 36 13.04 -10.28 16.82
CA TYR A 36 13.60 -11.54 17.33
C TYR A 36 13.64 -11.63 18.85
N ILE A 37 12.96 -10.75 19.60
CA ILE A 37 12.81 -10.89 21.05
C ILE A 37 11.53 -11.69 21.35
N PRO A 38 11.60 -13.02 21.59
CA PRO A 38 10.62 -13.75 22.40
C PRO A 38 10.98 -13.60 23.89
N GLY A 39 11.11 -12.36 24.39
CA GLY A 39 11.67 -12.04 25.71
C GLY A 39 10.75 -11.21 26.62
N PRO A 40 11.09 -11.04 27.91
CA PRO A 40 10.19 -10.85 29.07
C PRO A 40 9.17 -9.70 29.00
N ILE A 41 9.42 -8.68 28.18
CA ILE A 41 8.46 -7.59 27.90
C ILE A 41 7.25 -8.12 27.11
N GLY A 42 7.49 -9.12 26.25
CA GLY A 42 6.48 -9.88 25.54
C GLY A 42 5.61 -10.76 26.46
N HIS A 43 6.09 -11.26 27.59
CA HIS A 43 5.22 -12.06 28.48
C HIS A 43 4.13 -11.21 29.17
N TRP A 44 4.39 -9.92 29.43
CA TRP A 44 3.41 -8.98 29.98
C TRP A 44 2.57 -8.26 28.92
N LEU A 45 3.04 -8.19 27.67
CA LEU A 45 2.32 -7.55 26.54
C LEU A 45 1.52 -8.56 25.70
N HIS A 46 1.97 -9.80 25.55
CA HIS A 46 1.45 -10.76 24.56
C HIS A 46 0.22 -11.53 25.04
N GLU A 47 -0.12 -11.45 26.33
CA GLU A 47 -1.36 -12.03 26.87
C GLU A 47 -2.59 -11.15 26.58
N THR A 48 -2.38 -9.91 26.15
CA THR A 48 -3.43 -8.92 25.89
C THR A 48 -3.34 -8.40 24.46
N ARG A 49 -4.48 -8.28 23.75
CA ARG A 49 -4.54 -7.71 22.38
C ARG A 49 -3.80 -6.36 22.22
N PHE A 50 -3.61 -5.63 23.33
CA PHE A 50 -2.88 -4.37 23.39
C PHE A 50 -1.37 -4.48 23.10
N GLY A 51 -0.71 -5.61 23.41
CA GLY A 51 0.74 -5.69 23.17
C GLY A 51 1.13 -5.73 21.72
N SER A 52 0.31 -6.33 20.85
CA SER A 52 0.52 -6.36 19.40
C SER A 52 0.51 -4.95 18.79
N ILE A 53 -0.38 -4.07 19.28
CA ILE A 53 -0.48 -2.69 18.80
C ILE A 53 0.79 -1.90 19.16
N VAL A 54 1.27 -2.07 20.40
CA VAL A 54 2.48 -1.37 20.88
C VAL A 54 3.72 -1.83 20.11
N SER A 55 3.90 -3.13 19.88
CA SER A 55 5.01 -3.64 19.08
C SER A 55 4.97 -3.14 17.63
N ASN A 56 3.79 -3.09 17.02
CA ASN A 56 3.62 -2.53 15.68
C ASN A 56 3.92 -1.02 15.63
N ALA A 57 3.47 -0.26 16.64
CA ALA A 57 3.77 1.17 16.73
C ALA A 57 5.27 1.44 16.89
N LEU A 58 5.99 0.63 17.68
CA LEU A 58 7.44 0.70 17.81
C LEU A 58 8.15 0.39 16.48
N ASN A 59 7.77 -0.68 15.80
CA ASN A 59 8.32 -1.03 14.49
C ASN A 59 8.09 0.08 13.47
N LEU A 60 6.88 0.63 13.41
CA LEU A 60 6.55 1.75 12.52
C LEU A 60 7.32 3.02 12.89
N GLY A 61 7.51 3.30 14.19
CA GLY A 61 8.30 4.42 14.67
C GLY A 61 9.76 4.33 14.25
N ILE A 62 10.40 3.17 14.45
CA ILE A 62 11.79 2.92 14.04
C ILE A 62 11.92 3.01 12.51
N ALA A 63 10.96 2.44 11.77
CA ALA A 63 10.94 2.52 10.31
C ALA A 63 10.80 3.97 9.80
N THR A 64 9.96 4.78 10.45
CA THR A 64 9.76 6.20 10.10
C THR A 64 11.04 7.00 10.31
N VAL A 65 11.70 6.84 11.48
CA VAL A 65 13.00 7.50 11.75
C VAL A 65 14.04 7.11 10.71
N LYS A 66 14.15 5.82 10.38
CA LYS A 66 15.05 5.32 9.33
C LYS A 66 14.77 6.01 7.99
N ALA A 67 13.51 6.07 7.57
CA ALA A 67 13.11 6.71 6.32
C ALA A 67 13.48 8.21 6.29
N THR A 68 13.25 8.93 7.40
CA THR A 68 13.62 10.35 7.51
C THR A 68 15.12 10.57 7.36
N LEU A 69 15.97 9.75 8.01
CA LEU A 69 17.42 9.83 7.86
C LEU A 69 17.86 9.59 6.40
N VAL A 70 17.26 8.60 5.72
CA VAL A 70 17.57 8.30 4.31
C VAL A 70 17.24 9.50 3.42
N VAL A 71 16.04 10.08 3.56
CA VAL A 71 15.61 11.20 2.72
C VAL A 71 16.46 12.46 2.97
N MET A 72 16.75 12.77 4.24
CA MET A 72 17.51 13.99 4.55
C MET A 72 18.95 13.93 4.04
N PHE A 73 19.60 12.77 4.13
CA PHE A 73 21.04 12.68 3.87
C PHE A 73 21.39 11.98 2.56
N PHE A 74 20.81 10.81 2.26
CA PHE A 74 21.13 10.04 1.04
C PHE A 74 20.42 10.58 -0.19
N MET A 75 19.18 11.05 -0.06
CA MET A 75 18.50 11.76 -1.15
C MET A 75 18.93 13.24 -1.23
N GLY A 76 19.82 13.69 -0.33
CA GLY A 76 20.39 15.03 -0.36
C GLY A 76 19.39 16.16 -0.11
N VAL A 77 18.15 15.88 0.33
CA VAL A 77 17.09 16.88 0.50
C VAL A 77 17.52 18.01 1.45
N LYS A 78 18.32 17.70 2.48
CA LYS A 78 18.85 18.71 3.43
C LYS A 78 19.69 19.78 2.73
N ARG A 79 20.55 19.38 1.79
CA ARG A 79 21.50 20.24 1.06
C ARG A 79 20.96 20.73 -0.29
N ALA A 80 19.81 20.24 -0.70
CA ALA A 80 19.16 20.63 -1.94
C ALA A 80 18.65 22.08 -1.90
N SER A 81 18.38 22.64 -3.07
CA SER A 81 17.75 23.95 -3.20
C SER A 81 16.34 23.97 -2.59
N ASN A 82 15.86 25.15 -2.23
CA ASN A 82 14.51 25.31 -1.67
C ASN A 82 13.41 24.81 -2.62
N LEU A 83 13.66 24.86 -3.94
CA LEU A 83 12.74 24.33 -4.95
C LEU A 83 12.59 22.81 -4.82
N ILE A 84 13.70 22.08 -4.63
CA ILE A 84 13.67 20.62 -4.44
C ILE A 84 12.97 20.26 -3.13
N LYS A 85 13.19 21.04 -2.06
CA LYS A 85 12.51 20.83 -0.77
C LYS A 85 11.00 21.02 -0.89
N LEU A 86 10.55 22.02 -1.64
CA LEU A 86 9.12 22.25 -1.89
C LEU A 86 8.50 21.09 -2.65
N TRP A 87 9.17 20.61 -3.71
CA TRP A 87 8.73 19.44 -4.46
C TRP A 87 8.69 18.16 -3.62
N ALA A 88 9.66 17.96 -2.72
CA ALA A 88 9.64 16.83 -1.79
C ALA A 88 8.41 16.87 -0.87
N ILE A 89 8.08 18.05 -0.32
CA ILE A 89 6.89 18.22 0.53
C ILE A 89 5.60 18.03 -0.29
N ALA A 90 5.54 18.58 -1.51
CA ALA A 90 4.39 18.41 -2.40
C ALA A 90 4.15 16.92 -2.73
N GLY A 91 5.22 16.14 -2.93
CA GLY A 91 5.14 14.70 -3.10
C GLY A 91 4.56 13.97 -1.87
N PHE A 92 4.94 14.37 -0.65
CA PHE A 92 4.37 13.79 0.58
C PHE A 92 2.89 14.16 0.78
N ILE A 93 2.49 15.39 0.46
CA ILE A 93 1.08 15.81 0.49
C ILE A 93 0.28 14.96 -0.50
N TRP A 94 0.75 14.87 -1.75
CA TRP A 94 0.11 14.05 -2.79
C TRP A 94 0.08 12.55 -2.45
N PHE A 95 1.14 12.01 -1.85
CA PHE A 95 1.17 10.63 -1.40
C PHE A 95 0.17 10.36 -0.25
N THR A 96 0.04 11.32 0.67
CA THR A 96 -0.93 11.24 1.76
C THR A 96 -2.36 11.25 1.24
N THR A 97 -2.66 12.09 0.23
CA THR A 97 -3.99 12.10 -0.39
C THR A 97 -4.30 10.81 -1.15
N MET A 98 -3.30 10.17 -1.78
CA MET A 98 -3.46 8.83 -2.37
C MET A 98 -3.84 7.79 -1.33
N PHE A 99 -3.17 7.76 -0.16
CA PHE A 99 -3.52 6.86 0.92
C PHE A 99 -4.93 7.11 1.47
N MET A 100 -5.32 8.38 1.58
CA MET A 100 -6.69 8.75 1.99
C MET A 100 -7.73 8.25 0.97
N MET A 101 -7.45 8.38 -0.32
CA MET A 101 -8.32 7.86 -1.38
C MET A 101 -8.42 6.33 -1.35
N PHE A 102 -7.30 5.61 -1.12
CA PHE A 102 -7.35 4.16 -0.95
C PHE A 102 -8.14 3.73 0.28
N ALA A 103 -8.05 4.48 1.38
CA ALA A 103 -8.88 4.24 2.57
C ALA A 103 -10.37 4.45 2.24
N ASP A 104 -10.72 5.51 1.50
CA ASP A 104 -12.10 5.75 1.05
C ASP A 104 -12.60 4.57 0.20
N TYR A 105 -11.87 4.18 -0.85
CA TYR A 105 -12.24 3.04 -1.70
C TYR A 105 -12.32 1.71 -0.92
N GLY A 106 -11.43 1.50 0.05
CA GLY A 106 -11.44 0.30 0.89
C GLY A 106 -12.65 0.19 1.82
N THR A 107 -13.32 1.31 2.12
CA THR A 107 -14.56 1.31 2.95
C THR A 107 -15.85 1.25 2.12
N ARG A 108 -15.78 1.42 0.80
CA ARG A 108 -16.94 1.32 -0.07
C ARG A 108 -17.40 -0.13 -0.20
N HIS A 109 -18.69 -0.37 0.00
CA HIS A 109 -19.28 -1.66 -0.32
C HIS A 109 -19.38 -1.82 -1.84
N PHE A 110 -19.05 -3.01 -2.34
CA PHE A 110 -19.37 -3.39 -3.70
C PHE A 110 -20.87 -3.66 -3.77
N GLU A 111 -21.61 -2.65 -4.23
CA GLU A 111 -23.01 -2.84 -4.60
C GLU A 111 -23.07 -3.56 -5.94
N GLU A 112 -23.84 -4.64 -6.01
CA GLU A 112 -24.16 -5.27 -7.28
C GLU A 112 -25.05 -4.33 -8.09
N VAL A 113 -24.68 -4.12 -9.36
CA VAL A 113 -25.46 -3.25 -10.24
C VAL A 113 -26.84 -3.87 -10.43
N GLN A 114 -27.91 -3.19 -9.99
CA GLN A 114 -29.31 -3.68 -10.03
C GLN A 114 -29.77 -4.18 -11.42
N ALA A 115 -29.05 -3.84 -12.49
CA ALA A 115 -29.32 -4.32 -13.84
C ALA A 115 -29.16 -5.85 -14.02
N PHE A 116 -28.50 -6.56 -13.09
CA PHE A 116 -28.23 -8.00 -13.21
C PHE A 116 -28.72 -8.86 -12.02
N ASP A 117 -29.43 -8.28 -11.04
CA ASP A 117 -30.00 -9.09 -9.96
C ASP A 117 -31.19 -9.92 -10.47
N THR A 118 -31.05 -11.24 -10.44
CA THR A 118 -32.10 -12.17 -10.87
C THR A 118 -33.30 -12.17 -9.90
N LYS A 119 -33.16 -11.54 -8.72
CA LYS A 119 -34.19 -11.45 -7.69
C LYS A 119 -34.99 -10.14 -7.72
N ASP A 120 -34.56 -9.16 -8.51
CA ASP A 120 -35.30 -7.91 -8.68
C ASP A 120 -36.55 -8.12 -9.55
N ALA A 121 -37.71 -7.66 -9.07
CA ALA A 121 -38.99 -7.83 -9.78
C ALA A 121 -39.05 -7.05 -11.11
N GLY A 122 -38.09 -6.16 -11.37
CA GLY A 122 -37.98 -5.32 -12.57
C GLY A 122 -36.85 -5.69 -13.53
N THR A 123 -36.10 -6.77 -13.30
CA THR A 123 -35.02 -7.16 -14.23
C THR A 123 -35.57 -7.75 -15.53
N ALA A 124 -35.06 -7.26 -16.65
CA ALA A 124 -35.41 -7.74 -18.01
C ALA A 124 -34.97 -9.20 -18.26
N TYR A 125 -34.14 -9.78 -17.38
CA TYR A 125 -33.67 -11.16 -17.42
C TYR A 125 -34.42 -12.05 -16.40
N GLN A 126 -35.76 -12.09 -16.44
CA GLN A 126 -36.51 -13.15 -15.76
C GLN A 126 -36.31 -14.49 -16.50
N ARG A 127 -35.26 -15.22 -16.11
CA ARG A 127 -34.87 -16.54 -16.67
C ARG A 127 -35.88 -17.66 -16.40
N THR A 128 -37.00 -17.36 -15.73
CA THR A 128 -38.03 -18.33 -15.34
C THR A 128 -38.87 -18.79 -16.53
N ASN A 129 -39.10 -17.92 -17.51
CA ASN A 129 -39.96 -18.22 -18.66
C ASN A 129 -39.23 -18.96 -19.80
N ASP A 130 -37.89 -18.96 -19.78
CA ASP A 130 -37.09 -19.60 -20.82
C ASP A 130 -37.13 -21.12 -20.73
N ARG A 131 -37.29 -21.71 -19.53
CA ARG A 131 -37.38 -23.17 -19.40
C ARG A 131 -38.64 -23.76 -20.03
N GLU A 132 -39.74 -23.02 -20.01
CA GLU A 132 -40.98 -23.45 -20.67
C GLU A 132 -40.91 -23.21 -22.18
N ARG A 133 -40.29 -22.12 -22.63
CA ARG A 133 -39.99 -21.87 -24.06
C ARG A 133 -39.04 -22.90 -24.68
N LEU A 134 -38.04 -23.34 -23.92
CA LEU A 134 -37.11 -24.38 -24.36
C LEU A 134 -37.81 -25.75 -24.44
N LYS A 135 -38.73 -26.04 -23.51
CA LYS A 135 -39.59 -27.23 -23.62
C LYS A 135 -40.44 -27.17 -24.88
N SER A 136 -41.08 -26.04 -25.21
CA SER A 136 -41.88 -25.94 -26.45
C SER A 136 -41.03 -26.12 -27.72
N TYR A 137 -39.80 -25.59 -27.75
CA TYR A 137 -38.89 -25.81 -28.88
C TYR A 137 -38.49 -27.28 -29.01
N GLN A 138 -38.37 -27.99 -27.88
CA GLN A 138 -38.01 -29.40 -27.85
C GLN A 138 -39.18 -30.35 -28.16
N ILE A 139 -40.43 -29.89 -28.03
CA ILE A 139 -41.62 -30.64 -28.50
C ILE A 139 -41.72 -30.61 -30.03
N ASP A 140 -41.32 -29.51 -30.67
CA ASP A 140 -41.40 -29.36 -32.14
C ASP A 140 -40.33 -30.18 -32.89
N GLU A 141 -39.22 -30.52 -32.23
CA GLU A 141 -38.20 -31.43 -32.77
C GLU A 141 -38.42 -32.91 -32.40
N ALA A 142 -39.50 -33.24 -31.69
CA ALA A 142 -39.83 -34.62 -31.41
C ALA A 142 -40.05 -35.36 -32.75
N PRO A 143 -39.36 -36.49 -33.00
CA PRO A 143 -39.41 -37.16 -34.30
C PRO A 143 -40.86 -37.51 -34.65
N LEU A 144 -41.27 -37.20 -35.89
CA LEU A 144 -42.59 -37.45 -36.50
C LEU A 144 -42.93 -38.96 -36.62
N LYS A 145 -42.55 -39.79 -35.64
CA LYS A 145 -42.70 -41.25 -35.66
C LYS A 145 -43.66 -41.78 -34.58
N SER A 146 -44.38 -40.91 -33.87
CA SER A 146 -45.33 -41.35 -32.83
C SER A 146 -46.64 -40.58 -32.78
N ARG A 147 -47.06 -39.94 -33.87
CA ARG A 147 -48.45 -39.47 -33.99
C ARG A 147 -49.31 -40.65 -34.49
N PRO A 148 -50.36 -41.07 -33.76
CA PRO A 148 -51.30 -42.07 -34.24
C PRO A 148 -52.07 -41.59 -35.48
#